data_AF-A0AAQ5X533-F1
#
_entry.id   AF-A0AAQ5X533-F1
#
_cell.length_a   1.000
_cell.length_b   1.000
_cell.length_c   1.000
_cell.angle_alpha   90.00
_cell.angle_beta   90.00
_cell.angle_gamma   90.00
#
_symmetry.space_group_name_H-M   'P 1'
#
loop_
_entity.id
_entity.type
_entity.pdbx_description
1 polymer ?
#
loop_
_entity_poly.entity_id
_entity_poly.type
_entity_poly.pdbx_seq_one_letter_code
_entity_poly.pdbx_strand_id
1 'polypeptide(L)'
;MEVVVQGIPEVARAVIHIDEQSGKNKYKLLVEGDNLRAVMATHGVNGSRTTSNNTYEVERTLGIEAARSTIINEVQYTMVNHGMSIDRRHVMLLADLMSYKDQTCWDLYRCLDEGGSGFSKGELDQSTNTLL
;
A
#
# COMPACT_ATOMS: atom_id res chain seq x y z
N MET A 1 -2.54 -22.69 -20.41
CA MET A 1 -2.79 -21.24 -20.33
C MET A 1 -4.05 -21.07 -19.53
N GLU A 2 -3.94 -20.48 -18.35
CA GLU A 2 -5.10 -20.12 -17.55
C GLU A 2 -5.60 -18.77 -18.05
N VAL A 3 -6.85 -18.71 -18.48
CA VAL A 3 -7.46 -17.51 -19.03
C VAL A 3 -8.42 -16.95 -17.99
N VAL A 4 -8.17 -15.72 -17.55
CA VAL A 4 -9.08 -14.99 -16.66
C VAL A 4 -10.31 -14.59 -17.47
N VAL A 5 -11.48 -15.12 -17.08
CA VAL A 5 -12.75 -14.88 -17.80
C VAL A 5 -13.37 -13.53 -17.41
N GLN A 6 -13.21 -13.10 -16.15
CA GLN A 6 -13.72 -11.83 -15.64
C GLN A 6 -12.95 -11.39 -14.39
N GLY A 7 -12.73 -10.09 -14.24
CA GLY A 7 -12.06 -9.49 -13.07
C GLY A 7 -10.73 -8.83 -13.41
N ILE A 8 -10.00 -8.42 -12.36
CA ILE A 8 -8.66 -7.85 -12.47
C ILE A 8 -7.66 -9.01 -12.28
N PRO A 9 -6.77 -9.27 -13.25
CA PRO A 9 -5.86 -10.42 -13.19
C PRO A 9 -4.81 -10.32 -12.09
N GLU A 10 -4.45 -9.09 -11.66
CA GLU A 10 -3.47 -8.86 -10.59
C GLU A 10 -4.08 -8.98 -9.18
N VAL A 11 -5.39 -9.24 -9.06
CA VAL A 11 -6.07 -9.44 -7.77
C VAL A 11 -6.17 -10.93 -7.47
N ALA A 12 -5.53 -11.37 -6.40
CA ALA A 12 -5.51 -12.77 -5.97
C ALA A 12 -6.77 -13.17 -5.19
N ARG A 13 -7.19 -12.36 -4.22
CA ARG A 13 -8.40 -12.61 -3.42
C ARG A 13 -9.04 -11.31 -2.93
N ALA A 14 -10.33 -11.36 -2.65
CA ALA A 14 -11.04 -10.28 -1.98
C ALA A 14 -11.90 -10.84 -0.83
N VAL A 15 -11.87 -10.19 0.33
CA VAL A 15 -12.56 -10.59 1.56
C VAL A 15 -13.43 -9.44 2.05
N ILE A 16 -14.69 -9.74 2.37
CA ILE A 16 -15.61 -8.74 2.91
C ILE A 16 -15.47 -8.70 4.43
N HIS A 17 -15.18 -7.52 4.97
CA HIS A 17 -15.14 -7.26 6.40
C HIS A 17 -16.33 -6.38 6.80
N ILE A 18 -17.07 -6.80 7.83
CA ILE A 18 -18.25 -6.07 8.32
C ILE A 18 -17.83 -5.26 9.54
N ASP A 19 -17.97 -3.94 9.44
CA ASP A 19 -17.64 -3.04 10.54
C ASP A 19 -18.90 -2.70 11.34
N GLU A 20 -19.08 -3.34 12.49
CA GLU A 20 -20.27 -3.20 13.34
C GLU A 20 -20.21 -1.97 14.26
N GLN A 21 -19.06 -1.30 14.37
CA GLN A 21 -18.83 -0.26 15.39
C GLN A 21 -19.67 1.03 15.20
N SER A 22 -20.25 1.27 14.02
CA SER A 22 -20.87 2.55 13.68
C SER A 22 -22.41 2.56 13.78
N GLY A 23 -23.07 1.47 14.22
CA GLY A 23 -24.54 1.35 14.23
C GLY A 23 -25.18 1.40 12.83
N LYS A 24 -24.36 1.47 11.77
CA LYS A 24 -24.71 1.35 10.36
C LYS A 24 -23.83 0.26 9.79
N ASN A 25 -24.43 -0.75 9.16
CA ASN A 25 -23.70 -1.84 8.51
C ASN A 25 -22.83 -1.28 7.38
N LYS A 26 -21.54 -1.09 7.65
CA LYS A 26 -20.55 -0.70 6.64
C LYS A 26 -19.75 -1.94 6.26
N TYR A 27 -19.72 -2.22 4.96
CA TYR A 27 -18.90 -3.28 4.40
C TYR A 27 -17.59 -2.67 3.91
N LYS A 28 -16.47 -3.23 4.35
CA LYS A 28 -15.11 -2.97 3.87
C LYS A 28 -14.67 -4.15 3.00
N LEU A 29 -13.86 -3.90 1.98
CA LEU A 29 -13.45 -4.92 1.02
C LEU A 29 -11.93 -5.04 1.06
N LEU A 30 -11.41 -6.05 1.73
CA LEU A 30 -9.98 -6.31 1.78
C LEU A 30 -9.56 -7.03 0.51
N VAL A 31 -8.74 -6.39 -0.32
CA VAL A 31 -8.27 -6.94 -1.60
C VAL A 31 -6.80 -7.29 -1.46
N GLU A 32 -6.39 -8.49 -1.84
CA GLU A 32 -4.99 -8.85 -1.98
C GLU A 32 -4.64 -8.82 -3.47
N GLY A 33 -3.74 -7.91 -3.85
CA GLY A 33 -3.30 -7.74 -5.22
C GLY A 33 -2.59 -6.42 -5.44
N ASP A 34 -1.96 -6.31 -6.61
CA ASP A 34 -1.03 -5.22 -6.95
C ASP A 34 -1.57 -4.32 -8.08
N ASN A 35 -2.85 -3.91 -7.98
CA ASN A 35 -3.42 -2.93 -8.90
C ASN A 35 -4.54 -2.05 -8.31
N LEU A 36 -4.18 -1.15 -7.40
CA LEU A 36 -5.00 -0.08 -6.82
C LEU A 36 -5.70 0.75 -7.89
N ARG A 37 -5.05 1.05 -9.02
CA ARG A 37 -5.64 1.87 -10.08
C ARG A 37 -6.88 1.21 -10.67
N ALA A 38 -6.79 -0.08 -11.00
CA ALA A 38 -7.91 -0.83 -11.54
C ALA A 38 -9.02 -1.03 -10.50
N VAL A 39 -8.65 -1.29 -9.24
CA VAL A 39 -9.62 -1.42 -8.14
C VAL A 39 -10.38 -0.11 -7.91
N MET A 40 -9.69 1.04 -7.92
CA MET A 40 -10.32 2.36 -7.81
C MET A 40 -11.28 2.68 -8.97
N ALA A 41 -11.01 2.17 -10.17
CA ALA A 41 -11.84 2.39 -11.35
C ALA A 41 -13.06 1.46 -11.43
N THR A 42 -13.18 0.49 -10.51
CA THR A 42 -14.27 -0.50 -10.53
C THR A 42 -15.58 0.14 -10.07
N HIS A 43 -16.67 -0.12 -10.82
CA HIS A 43 -17.98 0.42 -10.49
C HIS A 43 -18.47 -0.08 -9.13
N GLY A 44 -18.95 0.84 -8.28
CA GLY A 44 -19.42 0.54 -6.92
C GLY A 44 -18.33 0.65 -5.83
N VAL A 45 -17.06 0.85 -6.20
CA VAL A 45 -15.98 1.12 -5.25
C VAL A 45 -15.82 2.63 -5.04
N ASN A 46 -15.65 3.05 -3.78
CA ASN A 46 -15.38 4.45 -3.46
C ASN A 46 -13.87 4.72 -3.43
N GLY A 47 -13.30 5.05 -4.59
CA GLY A 47 -11.87 5.32 -4.75
C GLY A 47 -11.31 6.42 -3.84
N SER A 48 -12.13 7.40 -3.40
CA SER A 48 -11.66 8.47 -2.50
C SER A 48 -11.34 7.98 -1.08
N ARG A 49 -11.83 6.80 -0.70
CA ARG A 49 -11.59 6.19 0.62
C ARG A 49 -10.73 4.92 0.54
N THR A 50 -10.26 4.60 -0.65
CA THR A 50 -9.47 3.42 -0.96
C THR A 50 -7.99 3.69 -0.67
N THR A 51 -7.36 2.88 0.17
CA THR A 51 -5.95 2.99 0.55
C THR A 51 -5.16 1.74 0.22
N SER A 52 -3.92 1.89 -0.23
CA SER A 52 -3.00 0.76 -0.37
C SER A 52 -1.86 0.91 0.61
N ASN A 53 -1.38 -0.22 1.09
CA ASN A 53 -0.16 -0.36 1.87
C ASN A 53 1.09 -0.31 0.97
N ASN A 54 0.96 -0.62 -0.32
CA ASN A 54 2.06 -0.55 -1.27
C ASN A 54 2.33 0.91 -1.66
N THR A 55 3.36 1.50 -1.07
CA THR A 55 3.71 2.92 -1.24
C THR A 55 4.12 3.27 -2.67
N TYR A 56 4.76 2.35 -3.39
CA TYR A 56 5.16 2.53 -4.79
C TYR A 56 3.94 2.64 -5.72
N GLU A 57 2.94 1.81 -5.47
CA GLU A 57 1.70 1.85 -6.21
C GLU A 57 0.89 3.13 -5.91
N VAL A 58 0.84 3.54 -4.64
CA VAL A 58 0.21 4.80 -4.22
C VAL A 58 0.91 6.00 -4.88
N GLU A 59 2.24 6.01 -4.91
CA GLU A 59 3.01 7.05 -5.59
C GLU A 59 2.63 7.14 -7.09
N ARG A 60 2.56 5.99 -7.77
CA ARG A 60 2.26 5.94 -9.21
C ARG A 60 0.80 6.29 -9.55
N THR A 61 -0.12 6.16 -8.59
CA THR A 61 -1.56 6.39 -8.80
C THR A 61 -2.03 7.74 -8.29
N LEU A 62 -1.59 8.15 -7.10
CA LEU A 62 -2.04 9.34 -6.38
C LEU A 62 -0.94 10.40 -6.22
N GLY A 63 0.34 10.04 -6.41
CA GLY A 63 1.49 10.94 -6.30
C GLY A 63 2.26 10.84 -4.99
N ILE A 64 3.37 11.59 -4.91
CA ILE A 64 4.34 11.50 -3.83
C ILE A 64 3.78 11.92 -2.45
N GLU A 65 2.86 12.89 -2.41
CA GLU A 65 2.27 13.37 -1.15
C GLU A 65 1.30 12.33 -0.53
N ALA A 66 0.60 11.58 -1.38
CA ALA A 66 -0.22 10.47 -0.94
C ALA A 66 0.65 9.33 -0.40
N ALA A 67 1.76 9.02 -1.09
CA ALA A 67 2.72 8.00 -0.64
C ALA A 67 3.34 8.37 0.72
N ARG A 68 3.74 9.63 0.91
CA ARG A 68 4.21 10.15 2.20
C ARG A 68 3.18 9.92 3.31
N SER A 69 1.92 10.26 3.05
CA SER A 69 0.84 10.08 4.03
C SER A 69 0.60 8.60 4.36
N THR A 70 0.66 7.73 3.35
CA THR A 70 0.57 6.27 3.52
C THR A 70 1.70 5.74 4.40
N ILE A 71 2.94 6.15 4.17
CA ILE A 71 4.10 5.76 4.99
C ILE A 71 3.87 6.11 6.47
N ILE A 72 3.41 7.33 6.74
CA ILE A 72 3.17 7.78 8.12
C ILE A 72 2.12 6.90 8.80
N ASN A 73 1.02 6.64 8.09
CA ASN A 73 -0.08 5.82 8.62
C ASN A 73 0.36 4.36 8.85
N GLU A 74 1.14 3.79 7.94
CA GLU A 74 1.58 2.38 8.02
C GLU A 74 2.59 2.16 9.15
N VAL A 75 3.57 3.06 9.28
CA VAL A 75 4.53 3.01 10.39
C VAL A 75 3.81 3.20 11.72
N GLN A 76 2.83 4.12 11.79
CA GLN A 76 2.06 4.30 13.00
C GLN A 76 1.20 3.07 13.31
N TYR A 77 0.57 2.47 12.31
CA TYR A 77 -0.26 1.27 12.46
C TYR A 77 0.55 0.07 12.97
N THR A 78 1.70 -0.21 12.35
CA THR A 78 2.60 -1.30 12.75
C THR A 78 3.15 -1.10 14.17
N MET A 79 3.57 0.11 14.51
CA MET A 79 4.08 0.42 15.85
C MET A 79 3.02 0.23 16.94
N VAL A 80 1.78 0.69 16.68
CA VAL A 80 0.65 0.48 17.59
C VAL A 80 0.34 -1.00 17.75
N ASN A 81 0.35 -1.78 16.66
CA ASN A 81 0.14 -3.23 16.71
C ASN A 81 1.22 -3.96 17.54
N HIS A 82 2.46 -3.45 17.53
CA HIS A 82 3.55 -3.97 18.37
C HIS A 82 3.57 -3.40 19.79
N GLY A 83 2.61 -2.55 20.17
CA GLY A 83 2.55 -1.93 21.50
C GLY A 83 3.63 -0.87 21.74
N MET A 84 4.26 -0.37 20.67
CA MET A 84 5.26 0.69 20.74
C MET A 84 4.62 2.04 20.46
N SER A 85 4.90 3.04 21.31
CA SER A 85 4.45 4.41 21.11
C SER A 85 5.62 5.26 20.63
N ILE A 86 5.55 5.72 19.39
CA ILE A 86 6.52 6.65 18.80
C ILE A 86 5.82 7.98 18.53
N ASP A 87 6.48 9.09 18.85
CA ASP A 87 5.98 10.42 18.55
C ASP A 87 5.86 10.62 17.03
N ARG A 88 4.72 11.17 16.59
CA ARG A 88 4.43 11.54 15.19
C ARG A 88 5.58 12.32 14.54
N ARG A 89 6.30 13.15 15.28
CA ARG A 89 7.42 13.96 14.76
C ARG A 89 8.54 13.08 14.18
N HIS A 90 8.85 11.96 14.82
CA HIS A 90 9.87 11.02 14.32
C HIS A 90 9.43 10.33 13.03
N VAL A 91 8.16 9.89 12.98
CA VAL A 91 7.58 9.23 11.81
C VAL A 91 7.47 10.20 10.64
N MET A 92 7.11 11.46 10.91
CA MET A 92 7.01 12.51 9.90
C MET A 92 8.36 12.79 9.26
N LEU A 93 9.43 12.92 10.05
CA LEU A 93 10.79 13.11 9.54
C LEU A 93 11.27 11.91 8.72
N LEU A 94 10.93 10.70 9.13
CA LEU A 94 11.23 9.48 8.38
C LEU A 94 10.50 9.46 7.03
N ALA A 95 9.21 9.80 7.00
CA ALA A 95 8.43 9.88 5.77
C ALA A 95 8.93 10.97 4.83
N ASP A 96 9.31 12.13 5.38
CA ASP A 96 9.98 13.22 4.66
C ASP A 96 11.26 12.72 3.98
N LEU A 97 12.12 12.00 4.71
CA LEU A 97 13.35 11.42 4.17
C LEU A 97 13.08 10.39 3.06
N MET A 98 12.09 9.51 3.24
CA MET A 98 11.74 8.48 2.26
C MET A 98 11.11 9.05 0.98
N SER A 99 10.49 10.22 1.07
CA SER A 99 9.81 10.93 -0.02
C SER A 99 10.60 12.13 -0.54
N TYR A 100 11.87 12.27 -0.12
CA TYR A 100 12.70 13.41 -0.49
C TYR A 100 13.36 13.20 -1.86
N LYS A 101 13.06 14.13 -2.78
CA LYS A 101 13.29 14.10 -4.24
C LYS A 101 12.23 13.27 -4.96
N ASP A 102 11.93 13.65 -6.21
CA ASP A 102 10.84 13.16 -7.07
C ASP A 102 10.90 11.66 -7.45
N GLN A 103 11.59 10.86 -6.64
CA GLN A 103 11.67 9.42 -6.64
C GLN A 103 11.70 8.99 -5.18
N THR A 104 10.76 8.15 -4.77
CA THR A 104 10.94 7.43 -3.52
C THR A 104 12.31 6.73 -3.56
N CYS A 105 13.11 6.88 -2.49
CA CYS A 105 14.52 6.46 -2.45
C CYS A 105 14.76 4.96 -2.81
N TRP A 106 13.68 4.18 -2.87
CA TRP A 106 13.62 2.82 -3.41
C TRP A 106 14.19 2.70 -4.83
N ASP A 107 14.01 3.69 -5.69
CA ASP A 107 14.53 3.64 -7.08
C ASP A 107 16.07 3.74 -7.16
N LEU A 108 16.74 4.30 -6.13
CA LEU A 108 18.21 4.29 -6.06
C LEU A 108 18.78 2.88 -5.78
N TYR A 109 18.04 2.01 -5.07
CA TYR A 109 18.41 0.60 -4.91
C TYR A 109 18.16 -0.20 -6.20
N ARG A 110 17.13 0.14 -6.97
CA ARG A 110 16.90 -0.47 -8.30
C ARG A 110 18.02 -0.12 -9.29
N CYS A 111 18.52 1.11 -9.24
CA CYS A 111 19.64 1.55 -10.08
C CYS A 111 20.97 0.85 -9.70
N LEU A 112 21.14 0.40 -8.45
CA LEU A 112 22.29 -0.41 -8.04
C LEU A 112 22.16 -1.89 -8.44
N ASP A 113 20.95 -2.41 -8.61
CA ASP A 113 20.72 -3.82 -9.01
C ASP A 113 20.99 -4.06 -10.52
N GLU A 114 20.95 -3.00 -11.34
CA GLU A 114 21.46 -3.04 -12.73
C GLU A 114 23.00 -3.16 -12.78
N GLY A 115 23.68 -2.96 -11.65
CA GLY A 115 25.10 -3.16 -11.43
C GLY A 115 25.45 -4.48 -10.76
N GLY A 116 24.81 -5.60 -11.13
CA GLY A 116 25.29 -6.97 -10.93
C GLY A 116 25.91 -7.32 -9.56
N SER A 117 25.09 -7.60 -8.56
CA SER A 117 25.37 -8.66 -7.59
C SER A 117 24.10 -9.04 -6.84
N GLY A 118 23.63 -10.28 -7.03
CA GLY A 118 22.35 -10.78 -6.58
C GLY A 118 22.08 -10.64 -5.09
N PHE A 119 21.22 -9.68 -4.73
CA PHE A 119 20.52 -9.65 -3.45
C PHE A 119 19.06 -10.02 -3.70
N SER A 120 18.66 -11.19 -3.20
CA SER A 120 17.35 -11.78 -3.44
C SER A 120 16.23 -10.92 -2.86
N LYS A 121 15.35 -10.45 -3.75
CA LYS A 121 14.14 -9.63 -3.54
C LYS A 121 13.03 -10.28 -2.69
N GLY A 122 13.32 -11.38 -1.99
CA GLY A 122 12.34 -12.31 -1.42
C GLY A 122 11.75 -11.93 -0.05
N GLU A 123 12.24 -10.88 0.60
CA GLU A 123 11.92 -10.64 2.03
C GLU A 123 11.00 -9.44 2.32
N LEU A 124 10.68 -8.61 1.31
CA LEU A 124 9.85 -7.40 1.47
C LEU A 124 8.42 -7.49 0.90
N ASP A 125 8.10 -8.56 0.17
CA ASP A 125 6.76 -8.80 -0.41
C ASP A 125 5.76 -9.47 0.57
N GLN A 126 6.14 -9.72 1.83
CA GLN A 126 5.28 -10.48 2.76
C GLN A 126 4.20 -9.65 3.45
N SER A 127 4.17 -8.33 3.28
CA SER A 127 3.18 -7.46 3.95
C SER A 127 2.26 -6.75 2.97
N THR A 128 1.82 -7.41 1.89
CA THR A 128 0.82 -6.89 0.93
C THR A 128 -0.62 -6.99 1.47
N ASN A 129 -0.92 -6.37 2.62
CA ASN A 129 -2.30 -6.17 3.08
C ASN A 129 -2.82 -4.78 2.67
N THR A 130 -3.48 -4.71 1.53
CA THR A 130 -4.20 -3.51 1.06
C THR A 130 -5.50 -3.36 1.87
N LEU A 131 -5.55 -2.40 2.79
CA LEU A 131 -6.76 -2.06 3.55
C LEU A 131 -7.65 -1.12 2.72
N LEU A 132 -8.81 -1.59 2.22
CA LEU A 132 -9.87 -0.76 1.61
C LEU A 132 -11.17 -0.75 2.43
#